data_AF-A0A1H5DS70-F1
#
_entry.id   AF-A0A1H5DS70-F1
#
_cell.length_a   1.000
_cell.length_b   1.000
_cell.length_c   1.000
_cell.angle_alpha   90.00
_cell.angle_beta   90.00
_cell.angle_gamma   90.00
#
_symmetry.space_group_name_H-M   'P 1'
#
loop_
_entity.id
_entity.type
_entity.pdbx_description
1 polymer ?
#
loop_
_entity_poly.entity_id
_entity_poly.type
_entity_poly.pdbx_seq_one_letter_code
_entity_poly.pdbx_strand_id
1 'polypeptide(L)'
;MTGEWRQELDEKQLEDVRGLLLAVRDADGRPEVEPAGPLPGEFDGGEHLVACVEGEVVGYAHLDTTGDSFGHQVAELFVHPAHRDRGYGAKLLQALDERAAVGFRVWAHGDHPAAQKLAVKTGLERKRELLILHVDVDSAVWPEPVLRDGVSLRTFVPGQDEDAVVRVNARAFDWHPEQGALTADDVRADEARPWFDTDGFFLAVQDGEVIGFHWTKVHEPTPGRFGGERVGEVYVVGVDPAAQGGGLGRALTLAGLRYLASRGLRQIILYVEGDNAPALAVYTKLGFARHETDVQYGR
;
A
#
# COMPACT_ATOMS: atom_id res chain seq x y z
N MET A 1 9.76 10.47 29.50
CA MET A 1 9.76 10.47 28.04
C MET A 1 9.59 11.90 27.63
N THR A 2 10.51 12.40 26.83
CA THR A 2 10.52 13.76 26.28
C THR A 2 10.54 13.64 24.76
N GLY A 3 9.96 14.61 24.08
CA GLY A 3 9.93 14.68 22.62
C GLY A 3 9.13 15.90 22.21
N GLU A 4 9.47 16.47 21.06
CA GLU A 4 8.77 17.62 20.49
C GLU A 4 8.40 17.28 19.05
N TRP A 5 7.21 17.72 18.63
CA TRP A 5 6.76 17.60 17.25
C TRP A 5 7.55 18.54 16.34
N ARG A 6 8.00 18.02 15.20
CA ARG A 6 8.82 18.76 14.22
C ARG A 6 8.38 18.42 12.81
N GLN A 7 8.40 19.40 11.90
CA GLN A 7 8.15 19.16 10.48
C GLN A 7 9.36 18.57 9.75
N GLU A 8 10.56 18.77 10.30
CA GLU A 8 11.81 18.28 9.74
C GLU A 8 12.68 17.69 10.86
N LEU A 9 13.36 16.60 10.55
CA LEU A 9 14.36 15.97 11.42
C LEU A 9 15.74 16.54 11.08
N ASP A 10 16.53 16.90 12.10
CA ASP A 10 17.95 17.16 11.89
C ASP A 10 18.73 15.86 11.58
N GLU A 11 19.99 16.00 11.15
CA GLU A 11 20.83 14.85 10.74
C GLU A 11 20.94 13.78 11.85
N LYS A 12 21.10 14.21 13.11
CA LYS A 12 21.20 13.29 14.25
C LYS A 12 19.87 12.58 14.50
N GLN A 13 18.76 13.32 14.48
CA GLN A 13 17.43 12.76 14.68
C GLN A 13 17.06 11.76 13.57
N LEU A 14 17.45 12.06 12.33
CA LEU A 14 17.27 11.17 11.19
C LEU A 14 18.04 9.86 11.40
N GLU A 15 19.29 9.93 11.84
CA GLU A 15 20.10 8.76 12.19
C GLU A 15 19.48 7.96 13.35
N ASP A 16 19.03 8.64 14.40
CA ASP A 16 18.41 8.00 15.57
C ASP A 16 17.09 7.28 15.19
N VAL A 17 16.22 7.94 14.42
CA VAL A 17 14.97 7.35 13.90
C VAL A 17 15.28 6.16 13.01
N ARG A 18 16.24 6.29 12.09
CA ARG A 18 16.67 5.16 11.24
C ARG A 18 17.17 3.99 12.07
N GLY A 19 18.02 4.24 13.08
CA GLY A 19 18.50 3.21 13.99
C GLY A 19 17.35 2.48 14.71
N LEU A 20 16.35 3.22 15.16
CA LEU A 20 15.15 2.65 15.76
C LEU A 20 14.35 1.81 14.75
N LEU A 21 14.10 2.33 13.55
CA LEU A 21 13.32 1.62 12.53
C LEU A 21 14.02 0.34 12.06
N LEU A 22 15.35 0.36 11.92
CA LEU A 22 16.16 -0.83 11.64
C LEU A 22 16.03 -1.87 12.75
N ALA A 23 16.11 -1.45 14.02
CA ALA A 23 15.94 -2.35 15.16
C ALA A 23 14.53 -2.97 15.19
N VAL A 24 13.49 -2.18 14.89
CA VAL A 24 12.12 -2.69 14.77
C VAL A 24 12.00 -3.67 13.60
N ARG A 25 12.58 -3.36 12.44
CA ARG A 25 12.62 -4.25 11.26
C ARG A 25 13.31 -5.57 11.57
N ASP A 26 14.44 -5.55 12.26
CA ASP A 26 15.16 -6.78 12.58
C ASP A 26 14.36 -7.67 13.58
N ALA A 27 13.51 -7.07 14.42
CA ALA A 27 12.66 -7.79 15.36
C ALA A 27 11.33 -8.27 14.76
N ASP A 28 10.70 -7.46 13.90
CA ASP A 28 9.32 -7.65 13.45
C ASP A 28 9.18 -7.88 11.93
N GLY A 29 10.28 -7.80 11.19
CA GLY A 29 10.34 -7.89 9.72
C GLY A 29 9.96 -6.60 8.96
N ARG A 30 9.66 -5.50 9.67
CA ARG A 30 9.17 -4.22 9.11
C ARG A 30 9.50 -3.02 10.02
N PRO A 31 9.47 -1.75 9.57
CA PRO A 31 9.16 -1.30 8.21
C PRO A 31 10.32 -1.53 7.23
N GLU A 32 10.06 -1.36 5.94
CA GLU A 32 11.10 -1.43 4.91
C GLU A 32 11.95 -0.15 4.98
N VAL A 33 13.09 -0.23 5.67
CA VAL A 33 14.03 0.90 5.81
C VAL A 33 15.44 0.50 5.41
N GLU A 34 16.07 1.35 4.61
CA GLU A 34 17.45 1.18 4.17
C GLU A 34 18.45 1.65 5.25
N PRO A 35 19.64 1.01 5.37
CA PRO A 35 20.66 1.40 6.34
C PRO A 35 21.22 2.82 6.16
N ALA A 36 21.05 3.41 4.97
CA ALA A 36 21.49 4.76 4.63
C ALA A 36 20.54 5.41 3.62
N GLY A 37 20.61 6.73 3.47
CA GLY A 37 19.77 7.50 2.55
C GLY A 37 18.63 8.25 3.25
N PRO A 38 17.57 8.69 2.52
CA PRO A 38 16.37 9.26 3.13
C PRO A 38 15.57 8.21 3.91
N LEU A 39 14.57 8.64 4.68
CA LEU A 39 13.58 7.70 5.21
C LEU A 39 12.67 7.21 4.07
N PRO A 40 11.97 6.08 4.26
CA PRO A 40 10.90 5.67 3.36
C PRO A 40 9.89 6.80 3.11
N GLY A 41 9.36 6.88 1.88
CA GLY A 41 8.47 7.98 1.48
C GLY A 41 7.15 8.04 2.24
N GLU A 42 6.74 6.95 2.91
CA GLU A 42 5.61 6.95 3.86
C GLU A 42 5.85 7.89 5.05
N PHE A 43 7.11 8.22 5.35
CA PHE A 43 7.51 9.20 6.36
C PHE A 43 7.90 10.56 5.77
N ASP A 44 7.68 10.81 4.47
CA ASP A 44 7.96 12.12 3.87
C ASP A 44 6.90 13.15 4.29
N GLY A 45 7.35 14.34 4.64
CA GLY A 45 6.47 15.42 5.10
C GLY A 45 5.78 15.08 6.43
N GLY A 46 4.68 15.78 6.71
CA GLY A 46 3.95 15.61 7.97
C GLY A 46 4.74 16.12 9.18
N GLU A 47 4.52 15.49 10.32
CA GLU A 47 5.18 15.83 11.58
C GLU A 47 5.78 14.60 12.26
N HIS A 48 6.92 14.79 12.91
CA HIS A 48 7.71 13.75 13.53
C HIS A 48 7.82 14.00 15.03
N LEU A 49 7.73 12.93 15.82
CA LEU A 49 7.98 12.92 17.26
C LEU A 49 9.03 11.84 17.58
N VAL A 50 10.23 12.28 17.95
CA VAL A 50 11.28 11.40 18.47
C VAL A 50 11.18 11.37 19.99
N ALA A 51 10.85 10.21 20.56
CA ALA A 51 10.64 10.05 21.99
C ALA A 51 11.90 9.51 22.67
N CYS A 52 12.43 10.28 23.62
CA CYS A 52 13.65 9.95 24.36
C CYS A 52 13.39 9.74 25.86
N VAL A 53 14.23 8.90 26.49
CA VAL A 53 14.34 8.73 27.94
C VAL A 53 15.82 8.76 28.30
N GLU A 54 16.22 9.68 29.18
CA GLU A 54 17.63 9.84 29.59
C GLU A 54 18.60 10.02 28.41
N GLY A 55 18.12 10.62 27.31
CA GLY A 55 18.91 10.84 26.09
C GLY A 55 18.90 9.67 25.09
N GLU A 56 18.32 8.52 25.45
CA GLU A 56 18.16 7.36 24.57
C GLU A 56 16.83 7.42 23.82
N VAL A 57 16.82 7.15 22.51
CA VAL A 57 15.59 7.06 21.71
C VAL A 57 14.87 5.76 21.99
N VAL A 58 13.66 5.87 22.54
CA VAL A 58 12.81 4.72 22.93
C VAL A 58 11.63 4.52 22.00
N GLY A 59 11.28 5.54 21.21
CA GLY A 59 10.12 5.52 20.34
C GLY A 59 10.12 6.62 19.30
N TYR A 60 9.30 6.44 18.27
CA TYR A 60 9.10 7.37 17.17
C TYR A 60 7.63 7.37 16.78
N ALA A 61 7.07 8.53 16.45
CA ALA A 61 5.78 8.64 15.78
C ALA A 61 5.89 9.60 14.60
N HIS A 62 5.24 9.24 13.51
CA HIS A 62 5.01 10.09 12.35
C HIS A 62 3.52 10.38 12.24
N LEU A 63 3.19 11.61 11.91
CA LEU A 63 1.83 12.07 11.66
C LEU A 63 1.80 12.72 10.28
N ASP A 64 1.26 12.00 9.30
CA ASP A 64 0.90 12.56 8.02
C ASP A 64 -0.31 13.50 8.21
N THR A 65 -0.04 14.79 8.06
CA THR A 65 -1.04 15.85 8.21
C THR A 65 -1.83 16.12 6.93
N THR A 66 -1.38 15.59 5.79
CA THR A 66 -2.15 15.62 4.53
C THR A 66 -3.33 14.65 4.61
N GLY A 67 -3.10 13.50 5.25
CA GLY A 67 -4.10 12.53 5.65
C GLY A 67 -4.45 11.51 4.56
N ASP A 68 -5.21 10.51 4.96
CA ASP A 68 -5.85 9.58 4.03
C ASP A 68 -6.87 10.31 3.17
N SER A 69 -7.33 9.67 2.11
CA SER A 69 -8.29 10.32 1.23
C SER A 69 -9.70 10.41 1.81
N PHE A 70 -9.96 9.79 2.97
CA PHE A 70 -11.18 10.05 3.75
C PHE A 70 -11.06 11.35 4.57
N GLY A 71 -9.93 12.06 4.47
CA GLY A 71 -9.65 13.31 5.17
C GLY A 71 -9.21 13.13 6.61
N HIS A 72 -8.86 11.91 7.03
CA HIS A 72 -8.30 11.68 8.36
C HIS A 72 -6.78 11.81 8.30
N GLN A 73 -6.18 12.54 9.23
CA GLN A 73 -4.73 12.45 9.42
C GLN A 73 -4.35 11.00 9.77
N VAL A 74 -3.21 10.55 9.25
CA VAL A 74 -2.73 9.18 9.43
C VAL A 74 -1.44 9.21 10.21
N ALA A 75 -1.30 8.30 11.15
CA ALA A 75 -0.10 8.18 11.96
C ALA A 75 0.48 6.77 11.91
N GLU A 76 1.78 6.72 12.10
CA GLU A 76 2.53 5.51 12.38
C GLU A 76 3.33 5.72 13.67
N LEU A 77 3.45 4.67 14.48
CA LEU A 77 4.24 4.75 15.71
C LEU A 77 5.01 3.47 15.96
N PHE A 78 6.23 3.66 16.45
CA PHE A 78 7.22 2.61 16.63
C PHE A 78 7.82 2.72 18.03
N VAL A 79 8.00 1.58 18.68
CA VAL A 79 8.70 1.48 19.97
C VAL A 79 9.88 0.56 19.78
N HIS A 80 11.07 1.04 20.15
CA HIS A 80 12.29 0.26 20.05
C HIS A 80 12.12 -1.09 20.77
N PRO A 81 12.50 -2.24 20.18
CA PRO A 81 12.18 -3.56 20.72
C PRO A 81 12.63 -3.79 22.16
N ALA A 82 13.83 -3.29 22.52
CA ALA A 82 14.38 -3.39 23.89
C ALA A 82 13.59 -2.58 24.96
N HIS A 83 12.69 -1.70 24.53
CA HIS A 83 11.92 -0.77 25.36
C HIS A 83 10.42 -1.05 25.35
N ARG A 84 9.98 -2.15 24.72
CA ARG A 84 8.58 -2.59 24.73
C ARG A 84 8.08 -2.94 26.13
N ASP A 85 6.76 -2.96 26.30
CA ASP A 85 6.06 -3.25 27.56
C ASP A 85 6.34 -2.28 28.72
N ARG A 86 7.01 -1.15 28.47
CA ARG A 86 7.27 -0.06 29.45
C ARG A 86 6.28 1.10 29.36
N GLY A 87 5.24 0.96 28.53
CA GLY A 87 4.19 1.95 28.34
C GLY A 87 4.52 3.08 27.35
N TYR A 88 5.66 3.04 26.65
CA TYR A 88 6.02 4.09 25.68
C TYR A 88 5.06 4.17 24.49
N GLY A 89 4.55 3.04 23.98
CA GLY A 89 3.54 3.05 22.90
C GLY A 89 2.26 3.80 23.29
N ALA A 90 1.79 3.65 24.53
CA ALA A 90 0.63 4.39 25.04
C ALA A 90 0.92 5.89 25.20
N LYS A 91 2.15 6.26 25.56
CA LYS A 91 2.58 7.66 25.64
C LYS A 91 2.71 8.31 24.27
N LEU A 92 3.23 7.58 23.27
CA LEU A 92 3.26 8.04 21.88
C LEU A 92 1.84 8.24 21.34
N LEU A 93 0.94 7.29 21.58
CA LEU A 93 -0.46 7.43 21.18
C LEU A 93 -1.14 8.62 21.87
N GLN A 94 -0.89 8.84 23.17
CA GLN A 94 -1.37 10.04 23.85
C GLN A 94 -0.83 11.33 23.21
N ALA A 95 0.45 11.37 22.85
CA ALA A 95 1.02 12.53 22.18
C ALA A 95 0.40 12.77 20.79
N LEU A 96 0.03 11.70 20.07
CA LEU A 96 -0.76 11.78 18.84
C LEU A 96 -2.17 12.33 19.12
N ASP A 97 -2.85 11.88 20.17
CA ASP A 97 -4.18 12.36 20.55
C ASP A 97 -4.21 13.87 20.83
N GLU A 98 -3.13 14.39 21.40
CA GLU A 98 -2.97 15.81 21.72
C GLU A 98 -2.60 16.65 20.49
N ARG A 99 -2.01 16.04 19.45
CA ARG A 99 -1.48 16.74 18.27
C ARG A 99 -2.39 16.66 17.05
N ALA A 100 -2.91 15.47 16.76
CA ALA A 100 -3.63 15.15 15.54
C ALA A 100 -5.08 15.68 15.56
N ALA A 101 -5.65 15.86 14.38
CA ALA A 101 -7.05 16.20 14.22
C ALA A 101 -7.95 15.09 14.77
N VAL A 102 -9.14 15.48 15.24
CA VAL A 102 -10.16 14.53 15.70
C VAL A 102 -10.49 13.56 14.57
N GLY A 103 -10.45 12.26 14.88
CA GLY A 103 -10.73 11.20 13.91
C GLY A 103 -9.50 10.67 13.18
N PHE A 104 -8.28 11.08 13.55
CA PHE A 104 -7.05 10.50 12.98
C PHE A 104 -7.01 8.96 13.10
N ARG A 105 -6.23 8.35 12.21
CA ARG A 105 -6.05 6.91 12.12
C ARG A 105 -4.60 6.53 12.39
N VAL A 106 -4.37 5.33 12.89
CA VAL A 106 -3.03 4.79 13.15
C VAL A 106 -2.88 3.48 12.41
N TRP A 107 -1.88 3.37 11.53
CA TRP A 107 -1.57 2.12 10.85
C TRP A 107 -0.91 1.12 11.81
N ALA A 108 -1.34 -0.14 11.67
CA ALA A 108 -0.73 -1.31 12.26
C ALA A 108 -0.46 -2.32 11.15
N HIS A 109 0.72 -2.21 10.52
CA HIS A 109 1.13 -3.11 9.47
C HIS A 109 1.25 -4.55 10.00
N GLY A 110 0.70 -5.51 9.25
CA GLY A 110 0.63 -6.92 9.62
C GLY A 110 -0.25 -7.19 10.83
N ASP A 111 -1.04 -6.20 11.26
CA ASP A 111 -1.92 -6.29 12.41
C ASP A 111 -1.15 -6.76 13.66
N HIS A 112 0.04 -6.20 13.87
CA HIS A 112 1.03 -6.70 14.81
C HIS A 112 0.43 -6.92 16.23
N PRO A 113 0.71 -8.04 16.93
CA PRO A 113 0.07 -8.35 18.21
C PRO A 113 0.26 -7.29 19.29
N ALA A 114 1.39 -6.55 19.27
CA ALA A 114 1.60 -5.43 20.20
C ALA A 114 0.69 -4.23 19.88
N ALA A 115 0.40 -3.97 18.61
CA ALA A 115 -0.53 -2.94 18.18
C ALA A 115 -1.97 -3.30 18.58
N GLN A 116 -2.38 -4.57 18.40
CA GLN A 116 -3.68 -5.05 18.87
C GLN A 116 -3.85 -4.85 20.39
N LYS A 117 -2.84 -5.23 21.18
CA LYS A 117 -2.85 -5.03 22.64
C LYS A 117 -2.91 -3.55 23.02
N LEU A 118 -2.17 -2.69 22.31
CA LEU A 118 -2.21 -1.26 22.52
C LEU A 118 -3.61 -0.72 22.23
N ALA A 119 -4.18 -1.05 21.07
CA ALA A 119 -5.51 -0.64 20.64
C ALA A 119 -6.59 -1.01 21.68
N VAL A 120 -6.62 -2.27 22.14
CA VAL A 120 -7.55 -2.72 23.18
C VAL A 120 -7.35 -1.92 24.48
N LYS A 121 -6.10 -1.71 24.90
CA LYS A 121 -5.79 -1.00 26.14
C LYS A 121 -6.19 0.48 26.09
N THR A 122 -6.14 1.10 24.92
CA THR A 122 -6.38 2.53 24.73
C THR A 122 -7.74 2.83 24.10
N GLY A 123 -8.57 1.81 23.89
CA GLY A 123 -9.92 1.94 23.34
C GLY A 123 -9.96 2.32 21.86
N LEU A 124 -8.92 1.99 21.08
CA LEU A 124 -8.98 2.14 19.63
C LEU A 124 -9.75 0.96 19.02
N GLU A 125 -10.51 1.26 17.98
CA GLU A 125 -11.26 0.27 17.19
C GLU A 125 -10.62 0.10 15.81
N ARG A 126 -10.83 -1.06 15.20
CA ARG A 126 -10.48 -1.27 13.79
C ARG A 126 -11.43 -0.48 12.91
N LYS A 127 -10.89 0.40 12.07
CA LYS A 127 -11.68 1.24 11.18
C LYS A 127 -11.52 0.85 9.71
N ARG A 128 -10.37 0.31 9.32
CA ARG A 128 -10.07 -0.19 7.97
C ARG A 128 -9.17 -1.41 8.04
N GLU A 129 -9.39 -2.37 7.15
CA GLU A 129 -8.52 -3.53 6.97
C GLU A 129 -8.09 -3.59 5.50
N LEU A 130 -6.79 -3.50 5.25
CA LEU A 130 -6.20 -3.69 3.94
C LEU A 130 -5.58 -5.09 3.89
N LEU A 131 -6.17 -5.97 3.08
CA LEU A 131 -5.70 -7.34 2.91
C LEU A 131 -4.63 -7.40 1.84
N ILE A 132 -3.52 -8.05 2.17
CA ILE A 132 -2.51 -8.44 1.20
C ILE A 132 -2.79 -9.88 0.82
N LEU A 133 -3.16 -10.12 -0.44
CA LEU A 133 -3.31 -11.46 -0.97
C LEU A 133 -2.08 -11.85 -1.78
N HIS A 134 -1.78 -13.14 -1.83
CA HIS A 134 -0.64 -13.72 -2.51
C HIS A 134 -1.07 -14.96 -3.30
N VAL A 135 -0.43 -15.18 -4.45
CA VAL A 135 -0.49 -16.44 -5.20
C VAL A 135 0.91 -16.90 -5.60
N ASP A 136 1.19 -18.18 -5.38
CA ASP A 136 2.35 -18.85 -5.97
C ASP A 136 2.04 -19.17 -7.43
N VAL A 137 2.84 -18.63 -8.34
CA VAL A 137 2.65 -18.75 -9.80
C VAL A 137 2.63 -20.22 -10.23
N ASP A 138 3.47 -21.07 -9.64
CA ASP A 138 3.57 -22.49 -10.01
C ASP A 138 2.33 -23.29 -9.56
N SER A 139 1.57 -22.76 -8.60
CA SER A 139 0.37 -23.39 -8.05
C SER A 139 -0.92 -23.03 -8.79
N ALA A 140 -0.88 -22.02 -9.66
CA ALA A 140 -2.05 -21.46 -10.32
C ALA A 140 -2.04 -21.71 -11.83
N VAL A 141 -3.23 -21.86 -12.42
CA VAL A 141 -3.39 -21.99 -13.87
C VAL A 141 -4.24 -20.83 -14.37
N TRP A 142 -3.63 -19.95 -15.16
CA TRP A 142 -4.30 -18.79 -15.75
C TRP A 142 -4.56 -19.02 -17.23
N PRO A 143 -5.81 -19.31 -17.63
CA PRO A 143 -6.17 -19.48 -19.03
C PRO A 143 -6.01 -18.17 -19.79
N GLU A 144 -5.98 -18.27 -21.12
CA GLU A 144 -5.95 -17.10 -21.99
C GLU A 144 -7.19 -16.21 -21.72
N PRO A 145 -7.02 -14.88 -21.62
CA PRO A 145 -8.14 -13.95 -21.45
C PRO A 145 -9.14 -14.08 -22.60
N VAL A 146 -10.41 -14.26 -22.27
CA VAL A 146 -11.51 -14.23 -23.24
C VAL A 146 -12.15 -12.85 -23.19
N LEU A 147 -12.09 -12.13 -24.31
CA LEU A 147 -12.74 -10.83 -24.48
C LEU A 147 -14.08 -11.02 -25.19
N ARG A 148 -15.04 -10.14 -24.90
CA ARG A 148 -16.28 -10.06 -25.67
C ARG A 148 -16.02 -9.41 -27.03
N ASP A 149 -16.90 -9.68 -27.99
CA ASP A 149 -16.82 -9.09 -29.32
C ASP A 149 -16.70 -7.55 -29.27
N GLY A 150 -15.84 -7.01 -30.13
CA GLY A 150 -15.58 -5.57 -30.20
C GLY A 150 -14.62 -5.02 -29.13
N VAL A 151 -14.16 -5.86 -28.19
CA VAL A 151 -13.13 -5.48 -27.20
C VAL A 151 -11.78 -6.07 -27.60
N SER A 152 -10.74 -5.24 -27.56
CA SER A 152 -9.34 -5.64 -27.76
C SER A 152 -8.49 -5.26 -26.56
N LEU A 153 -7.35 -5.95 -26.40
CA LEU A 153 -6.33 -5.57 -25.44
C LEU A 153 -5.11 -5.02 -26.17
N ARG A 154 -4.55 -3.93 -25.65
CA ARG A 154 -3.23 -3.41 -26.04
C ARG A 154 -2.52 -2.88 -24.80
N THR A 155 -1.24 -2.59 -24.92
CA THR A 155 -0.47 -1.96 -23.85
C THR A 155 -0.62 -0.44 -23.88
N PHE A 156 -0.31 0.18 -22.74
CA PHE A 156 -0.30 1.61 -22.52
C PHE A 156 0.76 2.31 -23.37
N VAL A 157 0.42 3.48 -23.90
CA VAL A 157 1.32 4.33 -24.67
C VAL A 157 1.49 5.68 -23.97
N PRO A 158 2.69 5.97 -23.42
CA PRO A 158 2.99 7.24 -22.79
C PRO A 158 2.74 8.43 -23.73
N GLY A 159 2.19 9.52 -23.18
CA GLY A 159 1.81 10.72 -23.93
C GLY A 159 0.51 10.59 -24.74
N GLN A 160 -0.23 9.49 -24.60
CA GLN A 160 -1.49 9.24 -25.32
C GLN A 160 -2.63 8.74 -24.43
N ASP A 161 -2.33 7.88 -23.45
CA ASP A 161 -3.34 7.11 -22.73
C ASP A 161 -3.61 7.59 -21.29
N GLU A 162 -2.82 8.52 -20.74
CA GLU A 162 -2.90 9.01 -19.36
C GLU A 162 -4.32 9.49 -19.02
N ASP A 163 -4.88 10.37 -19.85
CA ASP A 163 -6.21 10.94 -19.62
C ASP A 163 -7.31 9.87 -19.70
N ALA A 164 -7.11 8.85 -20.55
CA ALA A 164 -8.06 7.76 -20.71
C ALA A 164 -8.04 6.82 -19.50
N VAL A 165 -6.85 6.51 -18.97
CA VAL A 165 -6.66 5.76 -17.72
C VAL A 165 -7.28 6.51 -16.56
N VAL A 166 -6.95 7.79 -16.37
CA VAL A 166 -7.47 8.63 -15.29
C VAL A 166 -9.00 8.69 -15.33
N ARG A 167 -9.60 8.86 -16.51
CA ARG A 167 -11.06 8.85 -16.68
C ARG A 167 -11.69 7.54 -16.23
N VAL A 168 -11.14 6.40 -16.67
CA VAL A 168 -11.66 5.08 -16.29
C VAL A 168 -11.46 4.84 -14.80
N ASN A 169 -10.30 5.23 -14.26
CA ASN A 169 -9.95 5.09 -12.86
C ASN A 169 -10.92 5.88 -11.96
N ALA A 170 -11.13 7.16 -12.24
CA ALA A 170 -12.07 8.00 -11.50
C ALA A 170 -13.50 7.44 -11.47
N ARG A 171 -13.92 6.73 -12.54
CA ARG A 171 -15.25 6.10 -12.61
C ARG A 171 -15.29 4.73 -11.94
N ALA A 172 -14.24 3.92 -12.06
CA ALA A 172 -14.16 2.60 -11.45
C ALA A 172 -14.07 2.67 -9.92
N PHE A 173 -13.49 3.77 -9.42
CA PHE A 173 -13.17 4.01 -8.02
C PHE A 173 -13.87 5.27 -7.49
N ASP A 174 -15.04 5.62 -8.01
CA ASP A 174 -15.81 6.81 -7.57
C ASP A 174 -16.19 6.78 -6.07
N TRP A 175 -16.25 5.59 -5.50
CA TRP A 175 -16.49 5.29 -4.10
C TRP A 175 -15.19 5.23 -3.26
N HIS A 176 -14.03 5.13 -3.89
CA HIS A 176 -12.73 4.96 -3.22
C HIS A 176 -11.96 6.28 -3.26
N PRO A 177 -11.73 6.94 -2.12
CA PRO A 177 -11.21 8.29 -2.15
C PRO A 177 -9.72 8.36 -2.56
N GLU A 178 -8.89 7.36 -2.23
CA GLU A 178 -7.46 7.34 -2.66
C GLU A 178 -7.35 7.03 -4.14
N GLN A 179 -7.86 5.86 -4.54
CA GLN A 179 -7.74 5.45 -5.93
C GLN A 179 -8.50 6.38 -6.88
N GLY A 180 -9.68 6.90 -6.53
CA GLY A 180 -10.48 7.75 -7.41
C GLY A 180 -9.89 9.13 -7.74
N ALA A 181 -8.89 9.59 -6.97
CA ALA A 181 -8.28 10.92 -7.12
C ALA A 181 -7.06 10.97 -8.05
N LEU A 182 -6.65 9.85 -8.64
CA LEU A 182 -5.50 9.75 -9.55
C LEU A 182 -5.59 10.79 -10.68
N THR A 183 -4.54 11.61 -10.84
CA THR A 183 -4.43 12.60 -11.90
C THR A 183 -3.49 12.15 -13.01
N ALA A 184 -3.54 12.83 -14.16
CA ALA A 184 -2.61 12.54 -15.26
C ALA A 184 -1.16 12.87 -14.89
N ASP A 185 -0.94 13.85 -14.01
CA ASP A 185 0.40 14.20 -13.52
C ASP A 185 0.93 13.13 -12.56
N ASP A 186 0.06 12.49 -11.77
CA ASP A 186 0.44 11.34 -10.94
C ASP A 186 0.86 10.15 -11.81
N VAL A 187 0.10 9.86 -12.88
CA VAL A 187 0.47 8.80 -13.85
C VAL A 187 1.82 9.11 -14.50
N ARG A 188 2.06 10.36 -14.93
CA ARG A 188 3.36 10.77 -15.51
C ARG A 188 4.50 10.74 -14.49
N ALA A 189 4.22 11.03 -13.23
CA ALA A 189 5.21 10.91 -12.16
C ALA A 189 5.60 9.43 -11.96
N ASP A 190 4.63 8.52 -12.04
CA ASP A 190 4.87 7.08 -12.00
C ASP A 190 5.58 6.57 -13.28
N GLU A 191 5.30 7.12 -14.46
CA GLU A 191 6.03 6.83 -15.71
C GLU A 191 7.55 7.08 -15.59
N ALA A 192 7.95 8.04 -14.76
CA ALA A 192 9.35 8.36 -14.52
C ALA A 192 10.04 7.43 -13.49
N ARG A 193 9.28 6.53 -12.84
CA ARG A 193 9.83 5.63 -11.82
C ARG A 193 10.53 4.43 -12.47
N PRO A 194 11.62 3.90 -11.88
CA PRO A 194 12.36 2.75 -12.43
C PRO A 194 11.55 1.46 -12.57
N TRP A 195 10.45 1.33 -11.83
CA TRP A 195 9.57 0.15 -11.87
C TRP A 195 8.52 0.21 -12.99
N PHE A 196 8.34 1.37 -13.64
CA PHE A 196 7.32 1.53 -14.67
C PHE A 196 7.63 0.69 -15.91
N ASP A 197 6.63 -0.05 -16.36
CA ASP A 197 6.75 -0.98 -17.48
C ASP A 197 5.49 -0.92 -18.35
N THR A 198 5.61 -0.34 -19.54
CA THR A 198 4.50 -0.22 -20.50
C THR A 198 3.96 -1.58 -20.93
N ASP A 199 4.82 -2.60 -21.01
CA ASP A 199 4.41 -3.95 -21.44
C ASP A 199 3.57 -4.65 -20.36
N GLY A 200 3.68 -4.19 -19.11
CA GLY A 200 2.89 -4.64 -17.97
C GLY A 200 1.65 -3.79 -17.67
N PHE A 201 1.30 -2.83 -18.54
CA PHE A 201 0.16 -1.93 -18.36
C PHE A 201 -0.84 -2.14 -19.49
N PHE A 202 -1.85 -2.97 -19.23
CA PHE A 202 -2.85 -3.41 -20.22
C PHE A 202 -4.07 -2.49 -20.23
N LEU A 203 -4.52 -2.13 -21.43
CA LEU A 203 -5.73 -1.35 -21.68
C LEU A 203 -6.73 -2.18 -22.48
N ALA A 204 -7.98 -2.20 -22.01
CA ALA A 204 -9.12 -2.74 -22.76
C ALA A 204 -9.77 -1.63 -23.58
N VAL A 205 -9.85 -1.84 -24.89
CA VAL A 205 -10.32 -0.84 -25.84
C VAL A 205 -11.55 -1.36 -26.59
N GLN A 206 -12.60 -0.55 -26.62
CA GLN A 206 -13.83 -0.78 -27.38
C GLN A 206 -14.15 0.46 -28.20
N ASP A 207 -14.36 0.28 -29.51
CA ASP A 207 -14.69 1.38 -30.44
C ASP A 207 -13.69 2.57 -30.39
N GLY A 208 -12.41 2.26 -30.11
CA GLY A 208 -11.33 3.25 -29.96
C GLY A 208 -11.20 3.86 -28.56
N GLU A 209 -12.12 3.59 -27.65
CA GLU A 209 -12.13 4.12 -26.29
C GLU A 209 -11.59 3.11 -25.27
N VAL A 210 -10.77 3.60 -24.33
CA VAL A 210 -10.36 2.80 -23.16
C VAL A 210 -11.54 2.68 -22.21
N ILE A 211 -11.88 1.43 -21.87
CA ILE A 211 -13.02 1.06 -21.00
C ILE A 211 -12.58 0.27 -19.75
N GLY A 212 -11.30 -0.03 -19.63
CA GLY A 212 -10.72 -0.76 -18.51
C GLY A 212 -9.21 -0.84 -18.65
N PHE A 213 -8.53 -1.08 -17.54
CA PHE A 213 -7.10 -1.28 -17.51
C PHE A 213 -6.65 -2.21 -16.39
N HIS A 214 -5.45 -2.76 -16.54
CA HIS A 214 -4.72 -3.43 -15.49
C HIS A 214 -3.27 -2.99 -15.56
N TRP A 215 -2.85 -2.26 -14.54
CA TRP A 215 -1.48 -1.85 -14.33
C TRP A 215 -0.81 -2.85 -13.40
N THR A 216 0.29 -3.47 -13.85
CA THR A 216 1.13 -4.35 -13.03
C THR A 216 2.39 -3.63 -12.56
N LYS A 217 2.95 -4.09 -11.45
CA LYS A 217 4.24 -3.61 -10.92
C LYS A 217 5.12 -4.79 -10.56
N VAL A 218 6.44 -4.62 -10.70
CA VAL A 218 7.43 -5.59 -10.21
C VAL A 218 8.25 -4.92 -9.12
N HIS A 219 8.28 -5.54 -7.95
CA HIS A 219 9.12 -5.11 -6.84
C HIS A 219 10.44 -5.86 -6.89
N GLU A 220 11.53 -5.12 -6.67
CA GLU A 220 12.84 -5.71 -6.45
C GLU A 220 12.90 -6.47 -5.12
N PRO A 221 13.87 -7.37 -4.90
CA PRO A 221 13.93 -8.17 -3.69
C PRO A 221 14.12 -7.32 -2.44
N THR A 222 13.23 -7.46 -1.47
CA THR A 222 13.37 -6.86 -0.13
C THR A 222 13.71 -7.95 0.90
N PRO A 223 14.83 -7.85 1.65
CA PRO A 223 15.15 -8.78 2.72
C PRO A 223 14.01 -8.92 3.73
N GLY A 224 13.58 -10.16 4.02
CA GLY A 224 12.53 -10.45 5.00
C GLY A 224 11.09 -10.37 4.47
N ARG A 225 10.88 -9.90 3.23
CA ARG A 225 9.56 -9.84 2.59
C ARG A 225 9.51 -10.76 1.37
N PHE A 226 8.42 -11.51 1.23
CA PHE A 226 8.21 -12.43 0.10
C PHE A 226 9.41 -13.36 -0.18
N GLY A 227 10.08 -13.82 0.88
CA GLY A 227 11.24 -14.71 0.77
C GLY A 227 12.54 -14.05 0.28
N GLY A 228 12.60 -12.71 0.20
CA GLY A 228 13.76 -12.02 -0.37
C GLY A 228 13.90 -12.22 -1.88
N GLU A 229 12.77 -12.42 -2.56
CA GLU A 229 12.68 -12.58 -4.01
C GLU A 229 11.94 -11.38 -4.64
N ARG A 230 12.07 -11.20 -5.96
CA ARG A 230 11.21 -10.28 -6.70
C ARG A 230 9.77 -10.76 -6.65
N VAL A 231 8.84 -9.83 -6.52
CA VAL A 231 7.41 -10.12 -6.46
C VAL A 231 6.65 -9.25 -7.46
N GLY A 232 5.70 -9.85 -8.18
CA GLY A 232 4.78 -9.12 -9.04
C GLY A 232 3.60 -8.58 -8.26
N GLU A 233 3.00 -7.50 -8.71
CA GLU A 233 1.81 -6.93 -8.09
C GLU A 233 0.75 -6.65 -9.15
N VAL A 234 -0.49 -7.05 -8.84
CA VAL A 234 -1.70 -6.47 -9.45
C VAL A 234 -1.87 -5.09 -8.83
N TYR A 235 -1.22 -4.09 -9.42
CA TYR A 235 -1.09 -2.75 -8.82
C TYR A 235 -2.44 -2.03 -8.85
N VAL A 236 -3.04 -1.88 -10.04
CA VAL A 236 -4.38 -1.30 -10.17
C VAL A 236 -5.17 -2.02 -11.27
N VAL A 237 -6.42 -2.38 -10.97
CA VAL A 237 -7.38 -2.89 -11.96
C VAL A 237 -8.63 -2.03 -11.93
N GLY A 238 -8.87 -1.27 -13.01
CA GLY A 238 -10.04 -0.42 -13.17
C GLY A 238 -10.91 -0.89 -14.34
N VAL A 239 -12.23 -0.93 -14.17
CA VAL A 239 -13.19 -1.17 -15.26
C VAL A 239 -14.29 -0.13 -15.17
N ASP A 240 -14.54 0.57 -16.29
CA ASP A 240 -15.62 1.54 -16.37
C ASP A 240 -16.95 0.87 -15.97
N PRO A 241 -17.73 1.42 -15.03
CA PRO A 241 -19.02 0.88 -14.63
C PRO A 241 -19.95 0.53 -15.81
N ALA A 242 -19.93 1.32 -16.89
CA ALA A 242 -20.72 1.06 -18.09
C ALA A 242 -20.28 -0.20 -18.88
N ALA A 243 -19.06 -0.67 -18.65
CA ALA A 243 -18.48 -1.86 -19.28
C ALA A 243 -18.45 -3.11 -18.37
N GLN A 244 -18.90 -2.99 -17.10
CA GLN A 244 -18.94 -4.09 -16.14
C GLN A 244 -19.97 -5.17 -16.50
N GLY A 245 -19.97 -6.28 -15.75
CA GLY A 245 -20.94 -7.38 -15.92
C GLY A 245 -20.64 -8.37 -17.06
N GLY A 246 -19.55 -8.18 -17.81
CA GLY A 246 -19.16 -9.04 -18.95
C GLY A 246 -17.86 -9.83 -18.76
N GLY A 247 -17.32 -9.93 -17.55
CA GLY A 247 -16.05 -10.63 -17.28
C GLY A 247 -14.77 -9.86 -17.62
N LEU A 248 -14.87 -8.59 -18.02
CA LEU A 248 -13.72 -7.78 -18.46
C LEU A 248 -12.65 -7.63 -17.37
N GLY A 249 -13.03 -7.35 -16.12
CA GLY A 249 -12.07 -7.25 -15.02
C GLY A 249 -11.27 -8.54 -14.81
N ARG A 250 -11.93 -9.69 -14.96
CA ARG A 250 -11.25 -11.00 -14.92
C ARG A 250 -10.29 -11.17 -16.09
N ALA A 251 -10.70 -10.79 -17.31
CA ALA A 251 -9.84 -10.88 -18.49
C ALA A 251 -8.59 -10.00 -18.36
N LEU A 252 -8.75 -8.75 -17.92
CA LEU A 252 -7.66 -7.83 -17.61
C LEU A 252 -6.72 -8.39 -16.52
N THR A 253 -7.29 -8.90 -15.43
CA THR A 253 -6.51 -9.53 -14.36
C THR A 253 -5.69 -10.72 -14.90
N LEU A 254 -6.31 -11.61 -15.68
CA LEU A 254 -5.62 -12.75 -16.30
C LEU A 254 -4.48 -12.31 -17.23
N ALA A 255 -4.67 -11.25 -18.02
CA ALA A 255 -3.61 -10.73 -18.89
C ALA A 255 -2.37 -10.32 -18.09
N GLY A 256 -2.56 -9.53 -17.01
CA GLY A 256 -1.45 -9.10 -16.16
C GLY A 256 -0.83 -10.23 -15.33
N LEU A 257 -1.62 -11.20 -14.84
CA LEU A 257 -1.06 -12.37 -14.15
C LEU A 257 -0.17 -13.22 -15.07
N ARG A 258 -0.63 -13.45 -16.31
CA ARG A 258 0.15 -14.16 -17.33
C ARG A 258 1.40 -13.39 -17.72
N TYR A 259 1.31 -12.06 -17.81
CA TYR A 259 2.46 -11.19 -18.02
C TYR A 259 3.49 -11.35 -16.91
N LEU A 260 3.09 -11.18 -15.65
CA LEU A 260 3.97 -11.31 -14.48
C LEU A 260 4.60 -12.71 -14.38
N ALA A 261 3.84 -13.79 -14.66
CA ALA A 261 4.40 -15.14 -14.77
C ALA A 261 5.47 -15.24 -15.87
N SER A 262 5.22 -14.64 -17.04
CA SER A 262 6.18 -14.66 -18.15
C SER A 262 7.49 -13.92 -17.82
N ARG A 263 7.49 -13.04 -16.83
CA ARG A 263 8.70 -12.38 -16.27
C ARG A 263 9.51 -13.27 -15.34
N GLY A 264 9.10 -14.53 -15.13
CA GLY A 264 9.78 -15.49 -14.27
C GLY A 264 9.59 -15.23 -12.78
N LEU A 265 8.54 -14.51 -12.41
CA LEU A 265 8.19 -14.23 -11.01
C LEU A 265 7.51 -15.47 -10.41
N ARG A 266 7.91 -15.83 -9.19
CA ARG A 266 7.32 -16.96 -8.45
C ARG A 266 6.09 -16.56 -7.63
N GLN A 267 6.00 -15.28 -7.31
CA GLN A 267 5.01 -14.74 -6.39
C GLN A 267 4.34 -13.52 -7.02
N ILE A 268 3.01 -13.46 -6.90
CA ILE A 268 2.23 -12.27 -7.25
C ILE A 268 1.35 -11.88 -6.06
N ILE A 269 1.33 -10.59 -5.74
CA ILE A 269 0.54 -10.02 -4.65
C ILE A 269 -0.48 -9.01 -5.15
N LEU A 270 -1.40 -8.65 -4.27
CA LEU A 270 -2.31 -7.51 -4.45
C LEU A 270 -2.78 -7.00 -3.08
N TYR A 271 -3.21 -5.75 -3.05
CA TYR A 271 -3.86 -5.12 -1.91
C TYR A 271 -5.35 -4.95 -2.20
N VAL A 272 -6.21 -5.24 -1.23
CA VAL A 272 -7.65 -5.11 -1.38
C VAL A 272 -8.32 -4.80 -0.05
N GLU A 273 -9.30 -3.90 -0.05
CA GLU A 273 -10.12 -3.62 1.14
C GLU A 273 -10.80 -4.89 1.66
N GLY A 274 -10.75 -5.10 2.97
CA GLY A 274 -11.23 -6.31 3.63
C GLY A 274 -12.73 -6.54 3.51
N ASP A 275 -13.51 -5.49 3.25
CA ASP A 275 -14.96 -5.54 3.04
C ASP A 275 -15.36 -5.65 1.56
N ASN A 276 -14.41 -5.67 0.62
CA ASN A 276 -14.66 -5.82 -0.81
C ASN A 276 -14.88 -7.30 -1.20
N ALA A 277 -15.98 -7.87 -0.71
CA ALA A 277 -16.37 -9.26 -0.97
C ALA A 277 -16.41 -9.64 -2.48
N PRO A 278 -16.87 -8.77 -3.41
CA PRO A 278 -16.82 -9.07 -4.84
C PRO A 278 -15.40 -9.27 -5.37
N ALA A 279 -14.45 -8.38 -5.03
CA ALA A 279 -13.06 -8.50 -5.47
C ALA A 279 -12.39 -9.74 -4.85
N LEU A 280 -12.60 -9.98 -3.55
CA LEU A 280 -12.08 -11.16 -2.85
C LEU A 280 -12.55 -12.47 -3.50
N ALA A 281 -13.82 -12.55 -3.93
CA ALA A 281 -14.34 -13.72 -4.62
C ALA A 281 -13.69 -13.95 -6.00
N VAL A 282 -13.31 -12.88 -6.71
CA VAL A 282 -12.58 -12.99 -7.98
C VAL A 282 -11.15 -13.47 -7.73
N TYR A 283 -10.42 -12.85 -6.81
CA TYR A 283 -9.02 -13.18 -6.54
C TYR A 283 -8.87 -14.60 -5.99
N THR A 284 -9.77 -15.03 -5.09
CA THR A 284 -9.79 -16.41 -4.57
C THR A 284 -9.90 -17.43 -5.71
N LYS A 285 -10.75 -17.18 -6.73
CA LYS A 285 -10.89 -18.06 -7.90
C LYS A 285 -9.66 -18.06 -8.82
N LEU A 286 -8.80 -17.04 -8.72
CA LEU A 286 -7.55 -16.93 -9.45
C LEU A 286 -6.36 -17.55 -8.70
N GLY A 287 -6.60 -18.12 -7.51
CA GLY A 287 -5.59 -18.81 -6.70
C GLY A 287 -4.99 -17.95 -5.58
N PHE A 288 -5.43 -16.70 -5.43
CA PHE A 288 -4.96 -15.85 -4.35
C PHE A 288 -5.48 -16.32 -3.00
N ALA A 289 -4.59 -16.29 -2.01
CA ALA A 289 -4.91 -16.53 -0.60
C ALA A 289 -4.42 -15.34 0.24
N ARG A 290 -5.05 -15.13 1.40
CA ARG A 290 -4.61 -14.08 2.35
C ARG A 290 -3.18 -14.39 2.82
N HIS A 291 -2.30 -13.42 2.63
CA HIS A 291 -0.92 -13.46 3.10
C HIS A 291 -0.80 -12.67 4.40
N GLU A 292 -1.33 -11.46 4.39
CA GLU A 292 -1.11 -10.48 5.46
C GLU A 292 -2.28 -9.49 5.54
N THR A 293 -2.34 -8.70 6.60
CA THR A 293 -3.36 -7.67 6.79
C THR A 293 -2.80 -6.49 7.53
N ASP A 294 -2.99 -5.32 6.95
CA ASP A 294 -2.73 -4.05 7.60
C ASP A 294 -4.04 -3.50 8.14
N VAL A 295 -4.00 -2.91 9.32
CA VAL A 295 -5.19 -2.39 10.00
C VAL A 295 -4.98 -0.93 10.33
N GLN A 296 -5.94 -0.08 9.97
CA GLN A 296 -6.03 1.24 10.58
C GLN A 296 -6.92 1.19 11.82
N TYR A 297 -6.33 1.61 12.93
CA TYR A 297 -7.03 1.83 14.18
C TYR A 297 -7.44 3.29 14.33
N GLY A 298 -8.54 3.54 15.03
CA GLY A 298 -8.99 4.89 15.32
C GLY A 298 -10.04 4.94 16.43
N ARG A 299 -10.35 6.14 16.91
CA ARG A 299 -11.54 6.38 17.74
C ARG A 299 -12.76 6.59 16.87
#